data_AF-A0A931P5H5-F1
#
_entry.id   AF-A0A931P5H5-F1
#
_cell.length_a   1.000
_cell.length_b   1.000
_cell.length_c   1.000
_cell.angle_alpha   90.00
_cell.angle_beta   90.00
_cell.angle_gamma   90.00
#
_symmetry.space_group_name_H-M   'P 1'
#
loop_
_entity.id
_entity.type
_entity.pdbx_description
1 polymer ?
#
loop_
_entity_poly.entity_id
_entity_poly.type
_entity_poly.pdbx_seq_one_letter_code
_entity_poly.pdbx_strand_id
1 'polypeptide(L)'
;MSLEELRRFLLYCTIIDYALLGWWFIVFVKFRHELYEFHRRWFDIPHDMFDRIHYNLMGLFKIGIFLFNLCPLIALYLMGK
;
A
#
# COMPACT_ATOMS: atom_id res chain seq x y z
N MET A 1 8.83 -20.62 -14.79
CA MET A 1 7.66 -19.77 -14.57
C MET A 1 7.05 -19.44 -15.92
N SER A 2 5.82 -19.87 -16.18
CA SER A 2 5.07 -19.54 -17.40
C SER A 2 4.54 -18.10 -17.33
N LEU A 3 4.10 -17.57 -18.48
CA LEU A 3 3.44 -16.26 -18.54
C LEU A 3 2.18 -16.22 -17.65
N GLU A 4 1.45 -17.34 -17.58
CA GLU A 4 0.27 -17.48 -16.75
C GLU A 4 0.61 -17.50 -15.24
N GLU A 5 1.68 -18.20 -14.86
CA GLU A 5 2.17 -18.20 -13.48
C GLU A 5 2.59 -16.80 -13.03
N LEU A 6 3.29 -16.06 -13.90
CA LEU A 6 3.71 -14.69 -13.60
C LEU A 6 2.52 -13.72 -13.50
N ARG A 7 1.51 -13.84 -14.37
CA ARG A 7 0.26 -13.06 -14.27
C ARG A 7 -0.46 -13.33 -12.94
N ARG A 8 -0.62 -14.60 -12.56
CA ARG A 8 -1.22 -14.98 -11.28
C ARG A 8 -0.44 -14.42 -10.10
N PHE A 9 0.88 -14.51 -10.14
CA PHE A 9 1.74 -13.95 -9.10
C PHE A 9 1.49 -12.45 -8.92
N LEU A 10 1.61 -11.65 -9.99
CA LEU A 10 1.41 -10.20 -9.94
C LEU A 10 -0.03 -9.81 -9.56
N LEU A 11 -1.02 -10.61 -9.95
CA LEU A 11 -2.41 -10.44 -9.52
C LEU A 11 -2.55 -10.59 -8.01
N TYR A 12 -2.00 -11.66 -7.43
CA TYR A 12 -2.06 -11.86 -5.97
C TYR A 12 -1.26 -10.80 -5.23
N CYS A 13 -0.09 -10.38 -5.72
CA CYS A 13 0.66 -9.25 -5.16
C CYS A 13 -0.18 -7.97 -5.16
N THR A 14 -0.83 -7.64 -6.28
CA THR A 14 -1.71 -6.47 -6.39
C THR A 14 -2.85 -6.53 -5.37
N ILE A 15 -3.52 -7.68 -5.23
CA ILE A 15 -4.63 -7.86 -4.29
C ILE A 15 -4.15 -7.70 -2.84
N ILE A 16 -3.05 -8.37 -2.49
CA ILE A 16 -2.49 -8.34 -1.13
C ILE A 16 -2.05 -6.92 -0.75
N ASP A 17 -1.36 -6.22 -1.66
CA ASP A 17 -0.90 -4.87 -1.36
C ASP A 17 -2.07 -3.88 -1.22
N TYR A 18 -3.10 -4.01 -2.06
CA TYR A 18 -4.31 -3.18 -1.90
C TYR A 18 -5.08 -3.51 -0.62
N ALA A 19 -5.12 -4.78 -0.22
CA ALA A 19 -5.70 -5.18 1.05
C ALA A 19 -4.91 -4.59 2.23
N LEU A 20 -3.58 -4.60 2.17
CA LEU A 20 -2.71 -4.00 3.18
C LEU A 20 -2.87 -2.47 3.24
N LEU A 21 -2.89 -1.81 2.08
CA LEU A 21 -3.12 -0.36 1.99
C LEU A 21 -4.51 0.02 2.53
N GLY A 22 -5.54 -0.76 2.18
CA GLY A 22 -6.90 -0.58 2.66
C GLY A 22 -7.01 -0.80 4.18
N TRP A 23 -6.38 -1.85 4.70
CA TRP A 23 -6.27 -2.10 6.13
C TRP A 23 -5.60 -0.93 6.85
N TRP A 24 -4.43 -0.48 6.36
CA TRP A 24 -3.73 0.67 6.92
C TRP A 24 -4.62 1.91 6.93
N PHE A 25 -5.28 2.23 5.82
CA PHE A 25 -6.21 3.35 5.75
C PHE A 25 -7.36 3.24 6.76
N ILE A 26 -8.00 2.07 6.87
CA ILE A 26 -9.12 1.84 7.81
C ILE A 26 -8.65 2.02 9.25
N VAL A 27 -7.51 1.42 9.62
CA VAL A 27 -6.96 1.53 10.97
C VAL A 27 -6.61 2.99 11.26
N PHE A 28 -5.97 3.68 10.32
CA PHE A 28 -5.61 5.09 10.47
C PHE A 28 -6.82 6.01 10.65
N VAL A 29 -7.88 5.85 9.85
CA VAL A 29 -9.09 6.68 9.96
C VAL A 29 -9.86 6.40 11.24
N LYS A 30 -9.99 5.12 11.64
CA LYS A 30 -10.81 4.73 12.80
C LYS A 30 -10.09 4.92 14.14
N PHE A 31 -8.78 4.69 14.17
CA PHE A 31 -7.98 4.66 15.40
C PHE A 31 -6.88 5.70 15.38
N ARG A 32 -7.12 6.86 14.75
CA ARG A 32 -6.12 7.93 14.57
C ARG A 32 -5.51 8.35 15.91
N HIS A 33 -6.35 8.59 16.91
CA HIS A 33 -5.91 9.10 18.20
C HIS A 33 -5.10 8.04 18.95
N GLU A 34 -5.59 6.81 19.00
CA GLU A 34 -4.93 5.68 19.64
C GLU A 34 -3.58 5.37 18.97
N LEU A 35 -3.52 5.42 17.64
CA LEU A 35 -2.29 5.26 16.88
C LEU A 35 -1.30 6.39 17.17
N TYR A 36 -1.75 7.64 17.25
CA TYR A 36 -0.89 8.78 17.59
C TYR A 36 -0.31 8.61 19.01
N GLU A 37 -1.16 8.32 19.99
CA GLU A 37 -0.76 8.10 21.39
C GLU A 37 0.16 6.90 21.55
N PHE A 38 0.02 5.88 20.70
CA PHE A 38 0.95 4.77 20.62
C PHE A 38 2.31 5.26 20.09
N HIS A 39 2.37 5.83 18.90
CA HIS A 39 3.65 6.20 18.26
C HIS A 39 4.45 7.25 19.05
N ARG A 40 3.77 8.21 19.70
CA ARG A 40 4.44 9.25 20.47
C ARG A 40 5.21 8.74 21.70
N ARG A 41 4.96 7.50 22.15
CA ARG A 41 5.70 6.86 23.25
C ARG A 41 7.15 6.54 22.86
N TRP A 42 7.41 6.36 21.57
CA TRP A 42 8.74 6.05 21.04
C TRP A 42 9.37 7.21 20.27
N PHE A 43 8.56 8.14 19.77
CA PHE A 43 9.01 9.22 18.88
C PHE A 43 8.37 10.56 19.25
N ASP A 44 9.12 11.64 19.22
CA ASP A 44 8.56 12.99 19.38
C ASP A 44 7.95 13.46 18.06
N ILE A 45 6.69 13.07 17.80
CA ILE A 45 5.99 13.38 16.55
C ILE A 45 5.03 14.56 16.79
N PRO A 46 5.24 15.70 16.11
CA PRO A 46 4.29 16.80 16.11
C PRO A 46 2.93 16.35 15.60
N HIS A 47 1.86 16.85 16.23
CA HIS A 47 0.49 16.44 15.91
C HIS A 47 0.09 16.74 14.46
N ASP A 48 0.63 17.81 13.86
CA ASP A 48 0.41 18.20 12.47
C ASP A 48 1.21 17.36 11.46
N MET A 49 2.30 16.73 11.90
CA MET A 49 3.13 15.87 11.06
C MET A 49 2.61 14.44 10.96
N PHE A 50 1.93 13.94 12.00
CA PHE A 50 1.49 12.53 12.05
C PHE A 50 0.64 12.15 10.83
N ASP A 51 -0.37 12.97 10.50
CA ASP A 51 -1.24 12.70 9.35
C ASP A 51 -0.51 12.82 8.02
N ARG A 52 0.38 13.81 7.90
CA ARG A 52 1.17 14.03 6.68
C ARG A 52 2.07 12.83 6.39
N ILE A 53 2.73 12.30 7.42
CA ILE A 53 3.60 11.12 7.29
C ILE A 53 2.78 9.92 6.81
N HIS A 54 1.66 9.63 7.46
CA HIS A 54 0.83 8.48 7.09
C HIS A 54 0.26 8.61 5.68
N TYR A 55 -0.28 9.78 5.34
CA TYR A 55 -0.83 10.03 4.01
C TYR A 55 0.24 9.94 2.91
N ASN A 56 1.41 10.53 3.14
CA ASN A 56 2.53 10.46 2.20
C ASN A 56 3.04 9.03 2.02
N LEU A 57 3.17 8.26 3.10
CA LEU A 57 3.60 6.87 3.03
C LEU A 57 2.56 5.98 2.35
N MET A 58 1.26 6.17 2.61
CA MET A 58 0.19 5.49 1.87
C MET A 58 0.22 5.84 0.38
N GLY A 59 0.46 7.12 0.04
CA GLY A 59 0.62 7.57 -1.34
C GLY A 59 1.81 6.92 -2.03
N LEU A 60 2.96 6.91 -1.39
CA LEU A 60 4.17 6.25 -1.90
C LEU A 60 3.97 4.74 -2.05
N PHE A 61 3.35 4.10 -1.06
CA PHE A 61 3.03 2.68 -1.11
C PHE A 61 2.12 2.36 -2.29
N LYS A 62 1.05 3.16 -2.48
CA LYS A 62 0.14 3.04 -3.63
C LYS A 62 0.85 3.19 -4.98
N ILE A 63 1.78 4.14 -5.09
CA ILE A 63 2.62 4.30 -6.29
C ILE A 63 3.48 3.04 -6.50
N GLY A 64 4.05 2.48 -5.43
CA GLY A 64 4.76 1.20 -5.49
C GLY A 64 3.90 0.06 -6.05
N ILE A 65 2.64 -0.07 -5.61
CA ILE A 65 1.70 -1.06 -6.16
C ILE A 65 1.53 -0.86 -7.67
N PHE A 66 1.41 0.39 -8.13
CA PHE A 66 1.28 0.67 -9.55
C PHE A 66 2.53 0.27 -10.34
N LEU A 67 3.71 0.71 -9.91
CA LEU A 67 4.94 0.51 -10.64
C LEU A 67 5.40 -0.96 -10.67
N PHE A 68 5.24 -1.67 -9.56
CA PHE A 68 5.83 -3.00 -9.41
C PHE A 68 4.84 -4.15 -9.59
N ASN A 69 3.53 -3.91 -9.45
CA ASN A 69 2.51 -4.97 -9.50
C ASN A 69 1.47 -4.74 -10.60
N LEU A 70 0.70 -3.64 -10.52
CA LEU A 70 -0.42 -3.42 -11.42
C LEU A 70 0.00 -3.13 -12.86
N CYS A 71 0.93 -2.20 -13.09
CA CYS A 71 1.39 -1.88 -14.45
C CYS A 71 2.06 -3.08 -15.12
N PRO A 72 2.96 -3.84 -14.46
CA PRO A 72 3.50 -5.08 -15.02
C PRO A 72 2.41 -6.12 -15.32
N LEU A 73 1.43 -6.31 -14.43
CA LEU A 73 0.32 -7.23 -14.66
C LEU A 73 -0.46 -6.86 -15.93
N ILE A 74 -0.81 -5.58 -16.08
CA ILE A 74 -1.50 -5.06 -17.27
C ILE A 74 -0.65 -5.32 -18.52
N ALA A 75 0.65 -5.02 -18.48
CA ALA A 75 1.55 -5.26 -19.59
C ALA A 75 1.54 -6.74 -20.02
N LEU A 76 1.60 -7.68 -19.07
CA LEU A 76 1.54 -9.11 -19.39
C LEU A 76 0.21 -9.53 -20.01
N TYR A 77 -0.92 -8.95 -19.59
CA TYR A 77 -2.21 -9.21 -20.24
C TYR A 77 -2.25 -8.67 -21.67
N LEU A 78 -1.62 -7.51 -21.92
CA LEU A 78 -1.51 -6.93 -23.26
C LEU A 78 -0.59 -7.74 -24.18
N MET A 79 0.48 -8.32 -23.66
CA MET A 79 1.45 -9.12 -24.43
C MET A 79 0.94 -10.49 -24.89
N GLY A 80 -0.07 -11.05 -24.23
CA GLY A 80 -0.65 -12.34 -24.62
C GLY A 80 -2.07 -12.22 -25.13
N LYS A 81 -2.35 -11.11 -25.82
CA LYS A 81 -3.29 -11.07 -26.95
C LYS A 81 -2.58 -11.49 -28.22
#